data_AF-A0A3B9RUS4-F1
#
_entry.id   AF-A0A3B9RUS4-F1
#
_cell.length_a   1.000
_cell.length_b   1.000
_cell.length_c   1.000
_cell.angle_alpha   90.00
_cell.angle_beta   90.00
_cell.angle_gamma   90.00
#
_symmetry.space_group_name_H-M   'P 1'
#
loop_
_entity.id
_entity.type
_entity.pdbx_description
1 polymer ?
#
loop_
_entity_poly.entity_id
_entity_poly.type
_entity_poly.pdbx_seq_one_letter_code
_entity_poly.pdbx_strand_id
1 'polypeptide(L)'
;MGCVIKFNESAIPHTFECTGYKQKIIIELLVTYSNYSKSALAEVLDVSIAELEDVLEGKTFLAPKEADDLAQLFLIFFGSSFSGKFSMIRSFGREHCI
;
A
#
# COMPACT_ATOMS: atom_id res chain seq x y z
N MET A 1 11.12 -2.01 27.62
CA MET A 1 10.76 -3.33 27.04
C MET A 1 10.27 -3.09 25.62
N GLY A 2 11.08 -3.43 24.62
CA GLY A 2 10.76 -3.16 23.21
C GLY A 2 9.89 -4.27 22.62
N CYS A 3 8.75 -3.90 22.03
CA CYS A 3 7.92 -4.83 21.26
C CYS A 3 8.50 -4.93 19.86
N VAL A 4 9.09 -6.08 19.52
CA VAL A 4 9.53 -6.41 18.17
C VAL A 4 8.32 -6.97 17.42
N ILE A 5 7.84 -6.24 16.42
CA ILE A 5 6.83 -6.75 15.51
C ILE A 5 7.52 -7.77 14.60
N LYS A 6 7.39 -9.06 14.92
CA LYS A 6 7.70 -10.13 13.99
C LYS A 6 6.51 -10.29 13.05
N PHE A 7 6.64 -9.77 11.83
CA PHE A 7 5.74 -10.15 10.75
C PHE A 7 5.95 -11.65 10.50
N ASN A 8 4.94 -12.44 10.83
CA ASN A 8 4.96 -13.86 10.56
C ASN A 8 4.69 -14.02 9.06
N GLU A 9 5.74 -14.23 8.28
CA GLU A 9 5.71 -14.37 6.81
C GLU A 9 4.71 -15.44 6.34
N SER A 10 4.28 -16.34 7.23
CA SER A 10 3.39 -17.46 6.91
C SER A 10 1.91 -17.27 7.26
N ALA A 11 1.50 -16.15 7.90
CA ALA A 11 0.16 -16.02 8.48
C ALA A 11 -0.83 -15.17 7.68
N ILE A 12 -0.40 -14.60 6.56
CA ILE A 12 -1.27 -13.76 5.74
C ILE A 12 -1.22 -14.28 4.31
N PRO A 13 -2.19 -15.11 3.87
CA PRO A 13 -2.47 -15.25 2.46
C PRO A 13 -3.14 -13.95 2.01
N HIS A 14 -2.40 -12.85 2.00
CA HIS A 14 -2.81 -11.67 1.27
C HIS A 14 -2.17 -11.83 -0.09
N THR A 15 -2.85 -12.58 -0.94
CA THR A 15 -3.07 -12.07 -2.29
C THR A 15 -3.72 -10.71 -2.08
N PHE A 16 -2.89 -9.68 -1.95
CA PHE A 16 -3.31 -8.30 -2.07
C PHE A 16 -3.63 -8.15 -3.55
N GLU A 17 -4.77 -8.74 -3.96
CA GLU A 17 -5.32 -8.56 -5.29
C GLU A 17 -5.77 -7.11 -5.34
N CYS A 18 -4.78 -6.30 -5.69
CA CYS A 18 -4.89 -4.92 -6.07
C CYS A 18 -5.66 -4.93 -7.40
N THR A 19 -6.97 -5.17 -7.32
CA THR A 19 -7.89 -4.81 -8.38
C THR A 19 -7.65 -3.34 -8.69
N GLY A 20 -7.73 -2.92 -9.94
CA GLY A 20 -7.28 -1.60 -10.35
C GLY A 20 -7.72 -0.41 -9.54
N TYR A 21 -8.97 -0.47 -9.07
CA TYR A 21 -9.52 0.56 -8.20
C TYR A 21 -8.71 0.72 -6.89
N LYS A 22 -8.20 -0.38 -6.32
CA LYS A 22 -7.31 -0.35 -5.15
C LYS A 22 -5.93 0.23 -5.50
N GLN A 23 -5.35 -0.13 -6.66
CA GLN A 23 -4.07 0.44 -7.11
C GLN A 23 -4.18 1.95 -7.25
N LYS A 24 -5.25 2.44 -7.89
CA LYS A 24 -5.55 3.87 -8.00
C LYS A 24 -5.57 4.56 -6.62
N ILE A 25 -6.33 4.03 -5.67
CA ILE A 25 -6.43 4.62 -4.32
C ILE A 25 -5.06 4.70 -3.65
N ILE A 26 -4.25 3.65 -3.77
CA ILE A 26 -2.92 3.62 -3.16
C ILE A 26 -1.99 4.65 -3.83
N ILE A 27 -2.00 4.75 -5.16
CA ILE A 27 -1.22 5.74 -5.90
C ILE A 27 -1.65 7.16 -5.50
N GLU A 28 -2.96 7.45 -5.46
CA GLU A 28 -3.49 8.75 -5.02
C GLU A 28 -3.07 9.08 -3.59
N LEU A 29 -3.15 8.11 -2.68
CA LEU A 29 -2.78 8.28 -1.28
C LEU A 29 -1.28 8.56 -1.14
N LEU A 30 -0.43 7.80 -1.84
CA LEU A 30 1.01 8.03 -1.86
C LEU A 30 1.32 9.41 -2.43
N VAL A 31 0.81 9.78 -3.60
CA VAL A 31 1.10 11.09 -4.21
C VAL A 31 0.58 12.26 -3.36
N THR A 32 -0.55 12.09 -2.66
CA THR A 32 -1.18 13.17 -1.88
C THR A 32 -0.56 13.34 -0.49
N TYR A 33 -0.27 12.24 0.19
CA TYR A 33 0.11 12.26 1.61
C TYR A 33 1.59 11.94 1.85
N SER A 34 2.29 11.42 0.86
CA SER A 34 3.74 11.29 0.92
C SER A 34 4.42 12.43 0.16
N ASN A 35 5.74 12.57 0.33
CA ASN A 35 6.54 13.49 -0.48
C ASN A 35 6.93 12.89 -1.86
N TYR A 36 6.33 11.76 -2.28
CA TYR A 36 6.57 11.20 -3.60
C TYR A 36 5.85 12.00 -4.68
N SER A 37 6.60 12.52 -5.64
CA SER A 37 6.04 12.98 -6.91
C SER A 37 5.63 11.78 -7.77
N LYS A 38 4.72 11.99 -8.74
CA LYS A 38 4.35 10.93 -9.71
C LYS A 38 5.57 10.36 -10.44
N SER A 39 6.54 11.22 -10.79
CA SER A 39 7.79 10.80 -11.45
C SER A 39 8.66 9.94 -10.54
N ALA A 40 8.77 10.30 -9.26
CA ALA A 40 9.53 9.49 -8.30
C ALA A 40 8.85 8.14 -8.04
N LEU A 41 7.52 8.11 -8.00
CA LEU A 41 6.76 6.88 -7.87
C LEU A 41 6.91 5.98 -9.11
N ALA A 42 6.91 6.54 -10.31
CA ALA A 42 7.16 5.82 -11.56
C ALA A 42 8.55 5.15 -11.57
N GLU A 43 9.58 5.90 -11.16
CA GLU A 43 10.95 5.40 -11.07
C GLU A 43 11.09 4.26 -10.06
N VAL A 44 10.47 4.40 -8.88
CA VAL A 44 10.53 3.35 -7.83
C VAL A 44 9.81 2.07 -8.25
N LEU A 45 8.72 2.19 -9.01
CA LEU A 45 7.94 1.06 -9.49
C LEU A 45 8.45 0.50 -10.83
N ASP A 46 9.51 1.08 -11.41
CA ASP A 46 10.06 0.72 -12.73
C ASP A 46 9.00 0.75 -13.85
N VAL A 47 8.10 1.73 -13.80
CA VAL A 47 7.03 1.93 -14.81
C VAL A 47 7.12 3.32 -15.44
N SER A 48 6.48 3.49 -16.59
CA SER A 48 6.36 4.82 -17.18
C SER A 48 5.34 5.70 -16.43
N ILE A 49 5.52 7.01 -16.49
CA ILE A 49 4.54 7.97 -15.94
C ILE A 49 3.17 7.80 -16.64
N ALA A 50 3.18 7.51 -17.95
CA ALA A 50 1.96 7.28 -18.71
C ALA A 50 1.16 6.08 -18.18
N GLU A 51 1.84 5.00 -17.80
CA GLU A 51 1.18 3.83 -17.20
C GLU A 51 0.55 4.18 -15.85
N LEU A 52 1.23 4.96 -14.99
CA LEU A 52 0.61 5.44 -13.75
C LEU A 52 -0.61 6.31 -13.99
N GLU A 53 -0.59 7.16 -15.02
CA GLU A 53 -1.74 7.97 -15.39
C GLU A 53 -2.91 7.13 -15.91
N ASP A 54 -2.64 6.12 -16.74
CA ASP A 54 -3.67 5.18 -17.19
C ASP A 54 -4.28 4.38 -16.02
N VAL A 55 -3.49 4.01 -15.00
CA VAL A 55 -4.02 3.39 -13.76
C VAL A 55 -4.87 4.36 -12.96
N LEU A 56 -4.44 5.63 -12.83
CA LEU A 56 -5.21 6.67 -12.13
C LEU A 56 -6.52 7.01 -12.85
N GLU A 57 -6.54 6.91 -14.18
CA GLU A 57 -7.75 7.07 -15.00
C GLU A 57 -8.62 5.80 -15.03
N GLY A 58 -8.12 4.68 -14.49
CA GLY A 58 -8.82 3.39 -14.44
C GLY A 58 -8.87 2.67 -15.79
N LYS A 59 -8.00 3.05 -16.73
CA LYS A 59 -7.90 2.45 -18.07
C LYS A 59 -7.13 1.13 -18.05
N THR A 60 -6.09 1.04 -17.23
CA THR A 60 -5.21 -0.12 -17.12
C THR A 60 -4.86 -0.38 -15.65
N PHE A 61 -4.18 -1.50 -15.39
CA PHE A 61 -3.69 -1.87 -14.07
C PHE A 61 -2.21 -2.23 -14.17
N LEU A 62 -1.46 -1.98 -13.10
CA LEU A 62 -0.09 -2.44 -12.97
C LEU A 62 -0.05 -3.97 -13.02
N ALA A 63 1.00 -4.48 -13.65
CA ALA A 63 1.27 -5.90 -13.68
C ALA A 63 1.57 -6.44 -12.26
N PRO A 64 1.48 -7.77 -12.06
CA PRO A 64 1.48 -8.34 -10.70
C PRO A 64 2.72 -7.99 -9.87
N LYS A 65 3.89 -7.86 -10.49
CA LYS A 65 5.13 -7.51 -9.81
C LYS A 65 5.09 -6.07 -9.30
N GLU A 66 4.73 -5.13 -10.18
CA GLU A 66 4.65 -3.70 -9.91
C GLU A 66 3.51 -3.39 -8.92
N ALA A 67 2.42 -4.16 -8.97
CA ALA A 67 1.33 -4.09 -8.01
C ALA A 67 1.76 -4.56 -6.60
N ASP A 68 2.62 -5.57 -6.51
CA ASP A 68 3.21 -6.03 -5.24
C ASP A 68 4.19 -4.98 -4.69
N ASP A 69 5.06 -4.45 -5.54
CA ASP A 69 5.99 -3.36 -5.19
C ASP A 69 5.23 -2.12 -4.68
N LEU A 70 4.11 -1.76 -5.32
CA LEU A 70 3.21 -0.69 -4.89
C LEU A 70 2.62 -0.96 -3.50
N ALA A 71 2.19 -2.20 -3.23
CA ALA A 71 1.64 -2.59 -1.93
C ALA A 71 2.71 -2.55 -0.83
N GLN A 72 3.92 -3.02 -1.11
CA GLN A 72 5.04 -2.93 -0.17
C GLN A 72 5.40 -1.47 0.14
N LEU A 73 5.49 -0.61 -0.88
CA LEU A 73 5.76 0.81 -0.71
C LEU A 73 4.68 1.50 0.15
N PHE A 74 3.41 1.17 -0.09
CA PHE A 74 2.30 1.62 0.76
C PHE A 74 2.46 1.21 2.21
N LEU A 75 2.82 -0.05 2.49
CA LEU A 75 3.02 -0.53 3.86
C LEU A 75 4.18 0.17 4.56
N ILE A 76 5.28 0.46 3.83
CA ILE A 76 6.42 1.24 4.36
C ILE A 76 5.98 2.67 4.68
N PHE A 77 5.26 3.32 3.76
CA PHE A 77 4.73 4.67 3.98
C PHE A 77 3.74 4.71 5.16
N PHE A 78 2.83 3.75 5.23
CA PHE A 78 1.85 3.65 6.30
C PHE A 78 2.53 3.38 7.64
N GLY A 79 3.48 2.45 7.69
CA GLY A 79 4.27 2.14 8.87
C GLY A 79 5.03 3.37 9.39
N SER A 80 5.78 4.04 8.52
CA SER A 80 6.57 5.24 8.88
C SER A 80 5.71 6.44 9.29
N SER A 81 4.56 6.65 8.63
CA SER A 81 3.69 7.80 8.90
C SER A 81 2.79 7.61 10.12
N PHE A 82 2.44 6.36 10.47
CA PHE A 82 1.45 6.06 11.52
C PHE A 82 2.01 5.34 12.74
N SER A 83 3.30 4.93 12.79
CA SER A 83 3.87 4.26 13.97
C SER A 83 3.74 5.07 15.27
N GLY A 84 3.73 6.40 15.20
CA GLY A 84 3.51 7.28 16.36
C GLY A 84 2.05 7.64 16.67
N LYS A 85 1.10 7.36 15.75
CA LYS A 85 -0.33 7.72 15.86
C LYS A 85 -1.25 6.51 16.02
N PHE A 86 -0.74 5.28 15.92
CA PHE A 86 -1.54 4.05 15.94
C PHE A 86 -2.10 3.66 17.33
N SER A 87 -1.96 4.50 18.36
CA SER A 87 -2.59 4.26 19.66
C SER A 87 -4.12 4.42 19.64
N MET A 88 -4.73 4.92 18.55
CA MET A 88 -6.13 5.38 18.57
C MET A 88 -7.13 4.59 17.71
N ILE A 89 -6.72 3.53 17.00
CA ILE A 89 -7.66 2.71 16.19
C ILE A 89 -7.48 1.22 16.52
N ARG A 90 -7.69 0.86 17.78
CA ARG A 90 -7.93 -0.54 18.18
C ARG A 90 -9.30 -0.64 18.87
N SER A 91 -10.35 -0.53 18.07
CA SER A 91 -11.67 -1.08 18.41
C SER A 91 -12.26 -1.74 17.16
N PHE A 92 -11.56 -2.72 16.59
CA PHE A 92 -12.25 -3.74 15.81
C PHE A 92 -12.88 -4.68 16.84
N GLY A 93 -14.20 -4.66 16.90
CA GLY A 93 -15.00 -5.39 17.87
C GLY A 93 -14.62 -6.86 17.90
N ARG A 94 -14.58 -7.40 19.12
CA ARG A 94 -14.68 -8.82 19.36
C ARG A 94 -16.00 -9.29 18.77
N GLU A 95 -15.95 -9.88 17.57
CA GLU A 95 -16.95 -10.85 17.17
C GLU A 95 -16.35 -12.23 17.38
N HIS A 96 -16.98 -12.93 18.31
CA HIS A 96 -16.74 -14.31 18.69
C HIS A 96 -16.71 -15.20 17.43
N CYS A 97 -15.62 -15.95 17.25
CA CYS A 97 -15.66 -17.22 16.53
C CYS A 97 -15.00 -18.28 17.43
N ILE A 98 -15.91 -19.06 18.03
CA ILE A 98 -15.78 -20.31 18.81
C ILE A 98 -15.02 -20.18 20.14
#